data_AF-A0A4Y8XU60-F1
#
_entry.id   AF-A0A4Y8XU60-F1
#
_cell.length_a   1.000
_cell.length_b   1.000
_cell.length_c   1.000
_cell.angle_alpha   90.00
_cell.angle_beta   90.00
_cell.angle_gamma   90.00
#
_symmetry.space_group_name_H-M   'P 1'
#
loop_
_entity.id
_entity.type
_entity.pdbx_description
1 polymer ?
#
loop_
_entity_poly.entity_id
_entity_poly.type
_entity_poly.pdbx_seq_one_letter_code
_entity_poly.pdbx_strand_id
1 'polypeptide(L)'
;MTDPTSYPVRLAGDIAGLLDTLNEHLIQATPQEAAQILAKVLDGEDGVLGRMTGLMVTGSHFAKDLSTRDLLPTEVWLALGLAANELHDIGLDIDEHTDTITALATPPPAATVAVPKPAVPATGGGRHR
;
A
#
# COMPACT_ATOMS: atom_id res chain seq x y z
N MET A 1 3.28 -11.45 35.58
CA MET A 1 3.20 -12.48 34.53
C MET A 1 2.17 -12.01 33.52
N THR A 2 2.62 -11.50 32.37
CA THR A 2 1.74 -11.22 31.23
C THR A 2 1.27 -12.54 30.65
N ASP A 3 -0.04 -12.70 30.51
CA ASP A 3 -0.66 -13.89 29.94
C ASP A 3 -0.15 -14.14 28.50
N PRO A 4 0.53 -15.26 28.22
CA PRO A 4 1.12 -15.52 26.90
C PRO A 4 0.09 -15.78 25.80
N THR A 5 -1.18 -16.02 26.14
CA THR A 5 -2.29 -16.15 25.17
C THR A 5 -2.77 -14.83 24.55
N SER A 6 -2.22 -13.68 24.96
CA SER A 6 -2.75 -12.37 24.54
C SER A 6 -2.14 -11.76 23.27
N TYR A 7 -0.92 -12.13 22.85
CA TYR A 7 -0.25 -11.34 21.82
C TYR A 7 -0.85 -11.47 20.41
N PRO A 8 -1.07 -12.67 19.84
CA PRO A 8 -1.66 -12.77 18.50
C PRO A 8 -3.08 -12.23 18.42
N VAL A 9 -3.87 -12.41 19.50
CA VAL A 9 -5.24 -11.87 19.58
C VAL A 9 -5.23 -10.35 19.66
N ARG A 10 -4.36 -9.77 20.50
CA ARG A 10 -4.19 -8.32 20.57
C ARG A 10 -3.66 -7.75 19.25
N LEU A 11 -2.74 -8.44 18.59
CA LEU A 11 -2.20 -8.03 17.29
C LEU A 11 -3.31 -7.89 16.23
N ALA A 12 -4.28 -8.79 16.19
CA ALA A 12 -5.43 -8.66 15.29
C ALA A 12 -6.24 -7.37 15.56
N GLY A 13 -6.46 -7.05 16.84
CA GLY A 13 -7.09 -5.79 17.25
C GLY A 13 -6.25 -4.55 16.90
N ASP A 14 -4.94 -4.61 17.12
CA ASP A 14 -4.00 -3.53 16.78
C ASP A 14 -3.99 -3.28 15.27
N ILE A 15 -4.00 -4.33 14.44
CA ILE A 15 -4.10 -4.21 12.97
C ILE A 15 -5.41 -3.53 12.57
N ALA A 16 -6.55 -3.93 13.15
CA ALA A 16 -7.83 -3.29 12.85
C ALA A 16 -7.81 -1.78 13.19
N GLY A 17 -7.28 -1.41 14.36
CA GLY A 17 -7.14 -0.01 14.75
C GLY A 17 -6.17 0.79 13.86
N LEU A 18 -5.11 0.15 13.36
CA LEU A 18 -4.20 0.77 12.38
C LEU A 18 -4.87 1.00 11.02
N LEU A 19 -5.76 0.10 10.59
CA LEU A 19 -6.54 0.30 9.36
C LEU A 19 -7.52 1.47 9.50
N ASP A 20 -8.18 1.61 10.65
CA ASP A 20 -9.04 2.77 10.95
C ASP A 20 -8.23 4.08 10.92
N THR A 21 -7.06 4.07 11.56
CA THR A 21 -6.14 5.24 11.56
C THR A 21 -5.67 5.58 10.15
N LEU A 22 -5.38 4.58 9.31
CA LEU A 22 -4.97 4.79 7.92
C LEU A 22 -6.11 5.41 7.10
N ASN A 23 -7.35 5.01 7.35
CA ASN A 23 -8.53 5.60 6.72
C ASN A 23 -8.70 7.08 7.09
N GLU A 24 -8.51 7.44 8.37
CA GLU A 24 -8.52 8.84 8.81
C GLU A 24 -7.46 9.69 8.09
N HIS A 25 -6.25 9.15 7.93
CA HIS A 25 -5.18 9.81 7.18
C HIS A 25 -5.51 9.96 5.70
N LEU A 26 -6.11 8.94 5.08
CA LEU A 26 -6.49 9.00 3.66
C LEU A 26 -7.53 10.09 3.39
N ILE A 27 -8.48 10.32 4.31
CA ILE A 27 -9.49 11.39 4.21
C ILE A 27 -8.86 12.78 4.20
N GLN A 28 -7.77 12.97 4.94
CA GLN A 28 -7.08 14.27 5.08
C GLN A 28 -5.89 14.44 4.13
N ALA A 29 -5.53 13.38 3.40
CA ALA A 29 -4.34 13.34 2.57
C ALA A 29 -4.44 14.29 1.37
N THR A 30 -3.30 14.88 0.99
CA THR A 30 -3.17 15.47 -0.33
C THR A 30 -3.30 14.39 -1.42
N PRO A 31 -3.63 14.73 -2.68
CA PRO A 31 -3.74 13.73 -3.74
C PRO A 31 -2.49 12.85 -3.91
N GLN A 32 -1.31 13.43 -3.71
CA GLN A 32 -0.04 12.70 -3.79
C GLN A 32 0.12 11.71 -2.63
N GLU A 33 -0.17 12.14 -1.40
CA GLU A 33 -0.13 11.26 -0.22
C GLU A 33 -1.17 10.15 -0.30
N ALA A 34 -2.39 10.48 -0.76
CA ALA A 34 -3.45 9.51 -0.99
C ALA A 34 -3.01 8.45 -2.01
N ALA A 35 -2.39 8.87 -3.11
CA ALA A 35 -1.84 7.96 -4.11
C ALA A 35 -0.74 7.05 -3.53
N GLN A 36 0.15 7.57 -2.68
CA GLN A 36 1.17 6.76 -2.01
C GLN A 36 0.58 5.74 -1.02
N ILE A 37 -0.42 6.17 -0.23
CA ILE A 37 -1.15 5.30 0.69
C ILE A 37 -1.85 4.19 -0.09
N LEU A 38 -2.62 4.55 -1.12
CA LEU A 38 -3.38 3.60 -1.93
C LEU A 38 -2.46 2.63 -2.65
N ALA A 39 -1.35 3.09 -3.23
CA ALA A 39 -0.36 2.21 -3.86
C ALA A 39 0.13 1.12 -2.89
N LYS A 40 0.34 1.44 -1.60
CA LYS A 40 0.79 0.44 -0.63
C LYS A 40 -0.33 -0.44 -0.07
N VAL A 41 -1.54 0.08 0.04
CA VAL A 41 -2.70 -0.71 0.49
C VAL A 41 -3.09 -1.75 -0.57
N LEU A 42 -3.10 -1.32 -1.83
CA LEU A 42 -3.63 -2.07 -2.97
C LEU A 42 -2.61 -3.03 -3.61
N ASP A 43 -1.33 -2.87 -3.32
CA ASP A 43 -0.27 -3.82 -3.70
C ASP A 43 -0.67 -5.26 -3.33
N GLY A 44 -0.95 -6.06 -4.37
CA GLY A 44 -1.49 -7.43 -4.26
C GLY A 44 -0.47 -8.46 -3.80
N GLU A 45 0.82 -8.12 -3.81
CA GLU A 45 1.90 -9.02 -3.39
C GLU A 45 2.35 -8.68 -1.97
N ASP A 46 2.80 -7.44 -1.75
CA ASP A 46 3.46 -7.00 -0.53
C ASP A 46 2.64 -6.01 0.31
N GLY A 47 1.49 -5.58 -0.21
CA GLY A 47 0.60 -4.61 0.40
C GLY A 47 -0.39 -5.20 1.40
N VAL A 48 -1.33 -4.36 1.84
CA VAL A 48 -2.35 -4.75 2.81
C VAL A 48 -3.30 -5.79 2.20
N LEU A 49 -3.72 -5.58 0.95
CA LEU A 49 -4.61 -6.49 0.23
C LEU A 49 -3.99 -7.87 0.04
N GLY A 50 -2.73 -7.96 -0.43
CA GLY A 50 -2.01 -9.23 -0.56
C GLY A 50 -1.87 -9.98 0.76
N ARG A 51 -1.50 -9.27 1.84
CA ARG A 51 -1.37 -9.87 3.18
C ARG A 51 -2.71 -10.33 3.75
N MET A 52 -3.80 -9.59 3.51
CA MET A 52 -5.14 -10.01 3.91
C MET A 52 -5.58 -11.27 3.15
N THR A 53 -5.29 -11.34 1.85
CA THR A 53 -5.51 -12.53 1.04
C THR A 53 -4.78 -13.74 1.63
N GLY A 54 -3.50 -13.59 1.97
CA GLY A 54 -2.72 -14.65 2.64
C GLY A 54 -3.28 -15.06 4.01
N LEU A 55 -3.81 -14.12 4.79
CA LEU A 55 -4.50 -14.41 6.05
C LEU A 55 -5.78 -15.23 5.82
N MET A 56 -6.57 -14.93 4.79
CA MET A 56 -7.76 -15.72 4.44
C MET A 56 -7.40 -17.12 3.98
N VAL A 57 -6.33 -17.29 3.18
CA VAL A 57 -5.80 -18.62 2.79
C VAL A 57 -5.41 -19.43 4.04
N THR A 58 -4.66 -18.80 4.96
CA THR A 58 -4.24 -19.46 6.21
C THR A 58 -5.44 -19.84 7.08
N GLY A 59 -6.43 -18.93 7.20
CA GLY A 59 -7.68 -19.19 7.89
C GLY A 59 -8.49 -20.33 7.27
N SER A 60 -8.53 -20.40 5.94
CA SER A 60 -9.18 -21.48 5.20
C SER A 60 -8.56 -22.84 5.52
N HIS A 61 -7.22 -22.93 5.53
CA HIS A 61 -6.52 -24.16 5.94
C HIS A 61 -6.77 -24.55 7.39
N PHE A 62 -6.82 -23.58 8.30
CA PHE A 62 -7.18 -23.81 9.69
C PHE A 62 -8.61 -24.34 9.82
N ALA A 63 -9.58 -23.70 9.15
CA ALA A 63 -10.98 -24.13 9.16
C ALA A 63 -11.15 -25.53 8.56
N LYS A 64 -10.38 -25.89 7.53
CA LYS A 64 -10.34 -27.24 6.95
C LYS A 64 -9.91 -28.29 7.97
N ASP A 65 -8.82 -28.05 8.70
CA ASP A 65 -8.35 -29.01 9.72
C ASP A 65 -9.43 -29.21 10.80
N LEU A 66 -10.07 -28.13 11.26
CA LEU A 66 -11.14 -28.23 12.24
C LEU A 66 -12.41 -28.90 11.70
N SER A 67 -12.77 -28.69 10.42
CA SER A 67 -13.93 -29.33 9.82
C SER A 67 -13.72 -30.84 9.65
N THR A 68 -12.50 -31.29 9.35
CA THR A 68 -12.19 -32.73 9.30
C THR A 68 -12.29 -33.44 10.65
N ARG A 69 -12.37 -32.66 11.74
CA ARG A 69 -12.53 -33.13 13.12
C ARG A 69 -13.93 -32.87 13.67
N ASP A 70 -14.87 -32.46 12.82
CA ASP A 70 -16.24 -32.06 13.17
C ASP A 70 -16.32 -30.90 14.19
N LEU A 71 -15.27 -30.07 14.30
CA LEU A 71 -15.22 -28.93 15.21
C LEU A 71 -15.75 -27.64 14.58
N LEU A 72 -15.78 -27.57 13.24
CA LEU A 72 -16.38 -26.47 12.48
C LEU A 72 -17.21 -27.02 11.31
N PRO A 73 -18.29 -26.32 10.91
CA PRO A 73 -18.99 -26.62 9.67
C PRO A 73 -18.06 -26.47 8.47
N THR A 74 -18.21 -27.34 7.46
CA THR A 74 -17.40 -27.30 6.23
C THR A 74 -17.61 -26.00 5.46
N GLU A 75 -18.79 -25.39 5.60
CA GLU A 75 -19.16 -24.10 5.00
C GLU A 75 -18.20 -22.98 5.42
N VAL A 76 -17.62 -23.03 6.63
CA VAL A 76 -16.65 -22.03 7.10
C VAL A 76 -15.34 -22.13 6.32
N TRP A 77 -14.85 -23.36 6.09
CA TRP A 77 -13.67 -23.59 5.26
C TRP A 77 -13.89 -23.07 3.83
N LEU A 78 -15.03 -23.43 3.23
CA LEU A 78 -15.39 -23.00 1.88
C LEU A 78 -15.54 -21.49 1.78
N ALA A 79 -16.20 -20.85 2.74
CA ALA A 79 -16.38 -19.40 2.76
C ALA A 79 -15.04 -18.65 2.85
N LEU A 80 -14.10 -19.11 3.69
CA LEU A 80 -12.77 -18.49 3.79
C LEU A 80 -11.94 -18.71 2.53
N GLY A 81 -12.05 -19.88 1.90
CA GLY A 81 -11.40 -20.15 0.61
C GLY A 81 -11.96 -19.27 -0.52
N LEU A 82 -13.28 -19.10 -0.57
CA LEU A 82 -13.93 -18.20 -1.51
C LEU A 82 -13.47 -16.76 -1.30
N ALA A 83 -13.48 -16.28 -0.05
CA ALA A 83 -13.02 -14.93 0.28
C ALA A 83 -11.56 -14.69 -0.14
N ALA A 84 -10.68 -15.68 0.01
CA ALA A 84 -9.31 -15.57 -0.47
C ALA A 84 -9.23 -15.43 -2.00
N ASN A 85 -10.03 -16.19 -2.75
CA ASN A 85 -10.07 -16.08 -4.21
C ASN A 85 -10.61 -14.72 -4.67
N GLU A 86 -11.72 -14.27 -4.08
CA GLU A 86 -12.31 -12.96 -4.42
C GLU A 86 -11.35 -11.81 -4.11
N LEU A 87 -10.62 -11.85 -2.99
CA LEU A 87 -9.60 -10.84 -2.68
C LEU A 87 -8.42 -10.87 -3.65
N HIS A 88 -8.02 -12.07 -4.11
CA HIS A 88 -6.98 -12.21 -5.13
C HIS A 88 -7.42 -11.61 -6.46
N ASP A 89 -8.65 -11.93 -6.91
CA ASP A 89 -9.20 -11.42 -8.16
C ASP A 89 -9.36 -9.89 -8.11
N ILE A 90 -9.83 -9.33 -6.99
CA ILE A 90 -9.83 -7.87 -6.75
C ILE A 90 -8.41 -7.30 -6.85
N GLY A 91 -7.40 -8.01 -6.33
CA GLY A 91 -6.00 -7.60 -6.45
C GLY A 91 -5.54 -7.51 -7.91
N LEU A 92 -5.93 -8.47 -8.75
CA LEU A 92 -5.63 -8.47 -10.18
C LEU A 92 -6.31 -7.29 -10.89
N ASP A 93 -7.59 -7.06 -10.62
CA ASP A 93 -8.34 -5.95 -11.22
C ASP A 93 -7.73 -4.59 -10.86
N ILE A 94 -7.25 -4.44 -9.63
CA ILE A 94 -6.65 -3.19 -9.15
C ILE A 94 -5.23 -3.00 -9.68
N ASP A 95 -4.47 -4.07 -9.90
CA ASP A 95 -3.12 -4.00 -10.46
C ASP A 95 -3.11 -3.32 -11.83
N GLU A 96 -4.16 -3.52 -12.64
CA GLU A 96 -4.37 -2.82 -13.91
C GLU A 96 -4.42 -1.29 -13.77
N HIS A 97 -4.67 -0.78 -12.56
CA HIS A 97 -4.77 0.64 -12.26
C HIS A 97 -3.63 1.18 -11.39
N THR A 98 -2.73 0.32 -10.87
CA THR A 98 -1.63 0.71 -9.99
C THR A 98 -0.73 1.75 -10.66
N ASP A 99 -0.38 1.59 -11.95
CA ASP A 99 0.46 2.55 -12.67
C ASP A 99 -0.13 3.96 -12.70
N THR A 100 -1.45 4.07 -12.84
CA THR A 100 -2.14 5.37 -12.85
C THR A 100 -2.10 6.03 -11.48
N ILE A 101 -2.26 5.25 -10.42
CA ILE A 101 -2.16 5.73 -9.03
C ILE A 101 -0.71 6.14 -8.72
N THR A 102 0.28 5.32 -9.09
CA THR A 102 1.70 5.61 -8.86
C THR A 102 2.19 6.84 -9.61
N ALA A 103 1.64 7.14 -10.79
CA ALA A 103 1.94 8.36 -11.52
C ALA A 103 1.57 9.63 -10.73
N LEU A 104 0.49 9.59 -9.93
CA LEU A 104 0.09 10.70 -9.05
C LEU A 104 0.99 10.83 -7.81
N ALA A 105 1.61 9.74 -7.38
CA ALA A 105 2.53 9.72 -6.24
C ALA A 105 3.90 10.35 -6.56
N THR A 106 4.29 10.40 -7.84
CA THR A 106 5.59 10.87 -8.30
C THR A 106 5.55 12.38 -8.58
N PRO A 107 6.35 13.20 -7.89
CA PRO A 107 6.41 14.64 -8.19
C PRO A 107 7.01 14.85 -9.60
N PRO A 108 6.53 15.84 -10.37
CA PRO A 108 7.11 16.13 -11.68
C PRO A 108 8.60 16.46 -11.53
N PRO A 109 9.45 16.02 -12.48
CA PRO A 109 10.88 16.29 -12.40
C PRO A 109 11.12 17.80 -12.31
N ALA A 110 11.96 18.20 -11.36
CA ALA A 110 12.31 19.60 -11.16
C ALA A 110 12.82 20.19 -12.49
N ALA A 111 12.12 21.19 -13.01
CA ALA A 111 12.55 21.91 -14.20
C ALA A 111 13.95 22.51 -13.91
N THR A 112 14.96 22.04 -14.62
CA THR A 112 16.30 22.60 -14.55
C THR A 112 16.25 23.97 -15.20
N VAL A 113 16.04 25.01 -14.38
CA VAL A 113 16.17 26.39 -14.85
C VAL A 113 17.65 26.60 -15.15
N ALA A 114 18.01 26.56 -16.44
CA ALA A 114 19.34 26.94 -16.88
C ALA A 114 19.55 28.43 -16.52
N VAL A 115 20.36 28.69 -15.49
CA VAL A 115 20.77 30.05 -15.13
C VAL A 115 21.55 30.63 -16.32
N PRO A 116 21.11 31.73 -16.95
CA PRO A 116 21.84 32.34 -18.03
C PRO A 116 23.21 32.80 -17.53
N LYS A 117 24.29 32.35 -18.18
CA LYS A 117 25.66 32.77 -17.86
C LYS A 117 25.77 34.30 -18.01
N PRO A 118 26.30 35.04 -17.02
CA PRO A 118 26.50 36.48 -17.13
C PRO A 118 27.43 36.81 -18.30
N ALA A 119 27.02 37.74 -19.17
CA ALA A 119 27.85 38.27 -20.23
C ALA A 119 28.97 39.14 -19.64
N VAL A 120 30.22 38.85 -19.99
CA VAL A 120 31.39 39.64 -19.59
C VAL A 120 31.48 40.88 -20.49
N PRO A 121 31.49 42.11 -19.95
CA PRO A 121 31.63 43.31 -20.77
C PRO A 121 33.07 43.42 -21.31
N ALA A 122 33.20 43.66 -22.61
CA ALA A 122 34.47 43.92 -23.27
C ALA A 122 34.92 45.36 -22.96
N THR A 123 35.94 45.51 -22.13
CA THR A 123 36.57 46.82 -21.89
C THR A 123 37.49 47.15 -23.05
N GLY A 124 37.06 48.10 -23.89
CA GLY A 124 37.85 48.65 -24.99
C GLY A 124 39.04 49.47 -24.48
N GLY A 125 40.25 49.03 -24.81
CA GLY A 125 41.49 49.79 -24.58
C GLY A 125 41.70 50.85 -25.66
N GLY A 126 41.31 52.10 -25.37
CA GLY A 126 41.71 53.26 -26.16
C GLY A 126 43.15 53.65 -25.86
N ARG A 127 44.04 53.55 -26.85
CA ARG A 127 45.44 54.01 -26.76
C ARG A 127 45.51 55.52 -27.02
N HIS A 128 46.11 56.24 -26.08
CA HIS A 128 46.54 57.62 -26.20
C HIS A 128 47.49 57.86 -27.38
N ARG A 129 47.31 58.99 -28.07
CA ARG A 129 48.37 59.78 -28.69
C ARG A 129 48.18 61.23 -28.30
#